data_AF-A0A1F5DCE5-F1
#
_entry.id   AF-A0A1F5DCE5-F1
#
_cell.length_a   1.000
_cell.length_b   1.000
_cell.length_c   1.000
_cell.angle_alpha   90.00
_cell.angle_beta   90.00
_cell.angle_gamma   90.00
#
_symmetry.space_group_name_H-M   'P 1'
#
loop_
_entity.id
_entity.type
_entity.pdbx_description
1 polymer ?
#
loop_
_entity_poly.entity_id
_entity_poly.type
_entity_poly.pdbx_seq_one_letter_code
_entity_poly.pdbx_strand_id
1 'polypeptide(L)'
;MSETFQEISPADFFYRNRDIAGFTNPSRAIYSTIRELVENSLDACEINGILPEIYIRISPEKEPISDPTIYKIRIEDNGIGLPSNVIPSAFGQVLFGSKYKLRQTRGTFGLGGKMAVLYGQITTHGQSKIISSIGDSKSYEYTLTMDIQKNRPIVIKNKTHGNKSRWHGTIVEFTTEGDYSRAMAKILDYLKQTAIVVPYANLTFVDPRGRFYKFDRATTLMPKPPTETTPHPHGIDIETLKRMIDVTNSRTMKDFMKHHFQRVGESTARKFLEFADISYKRKPKNLTPEEIVKFVYAVKNYEGFLSPDATCLSPLGKELLNTGIKKELNPEFVAVHQRRAAAYSGYPFIVEVGVAYGGDIPNSDGILLYRFANRIPLLFDEASDISYKVTNDVMNWRHYRVMPDTSIAVFVHICSTKIPYKTVGKEFIADRPEVEHEVINALREVARHLSLFLSKKHHMEREKKRLDIFSKYLPKIARFSTKLAKKKKIPDVKKLIRSAARYAKEE
;
A
#
# COMPACT_ATOMS: atom_id res chain seq x y z
N MET A 1 36.76 21.99 28.15
CA MET A 1 35.40 21.52 28.50
C MET A 1 35.44 20.00 28.48
N SER A 2 35.12 19.33 29.59
CA SER A 2 35.00 17.87 29.59
C SER A 2 33.73 17.48 28.85
N GLU A 3 33.82 16.58 27.87
CA GLU A 3 32.64 16.03 27.22
C GLU A 3 31.80 15.26 28.23
N THR A 4 30.49 15.51 28.22
CA THR A 4 29.51 14.81 29.07
C THR A 4 28.76 13.80 28.20
N PHE A 5 28.90 12.52 28.53
CA PHE A 5 28.21 11.43 27.83
C PHE A 5 26.80 11.26 28.42
N GLN A 6 25.78 11.22 27.57
CA GLN A 6 24.38 11.03 27.96
C GLN A 6 23.71 9.96 27.09
N GLU A 7 22.87 9.12 27.71
CA GLU A 7 21.98 8.18 27.02
C GLU A 7 20.63 8.85 26.74
N ILE A 8 20.05 8.60 25.56
CA ILE A 8 18.74 9.12 25.16
C ILE A 8 17.77 7.97 24.91
N SER A 9 16.52 8.15 25.33
CA SER A 9 15.46 7.17 25.10
C SER A 9 15.04 7.16 23.62
N PRO A 10 14.35 6.10 23.14
CA PRO A 10 13.77 6.11 21.80
C PRO A 10 12.81 7.28 21.56
N ALA A 11 11.99 7.63 22.56
CA ALA A 11 11.06 8.75 22.45
C ALA A 11 11.82 10.10 22.37
N ASP A 12 12.90 10.26 23.14
CA ASP A 12 13.76 11.46 23.07
C ASP A 12 14.50 11.55 21.74
N PHE A 13 14.99 10.42 21.21
CA PHE A 13 15.61 10.37 19.88
C PHE A 13 14.65 10.87 18.79
N PHE A 14 13.41 10.37 18.76
CA PHE A 14 12.44 10.82 17.75
C PHE A 14 11.90 12.23 18.02
N TYR A 15 11.85 12.66 19.27
CA TYR A 15 11.55 14.06 19.61
C TYR A 15 12.57 15.02 19.00
N ARG A 16 13.87 14.66 19.05
CA ARG A 16 14.97 15.42 18.45
C ARG A 16 15.05 15.26 16.93
N ASN A 17 14.61 14.12 16.39
CA ASN A 17 14.73 13.76 14.98
C ASN A 17 13.37 13.48 14.32
N ARG A 18 12.43 14.42 14.46
CA ARG A 18 11.02 14.26 14.00
C ARG A 18 10.92 14.04 12.49
N ASP A 19 11.88 14.59 11.75
CA ASP A 19 11.97 14.49 10.30
C ASP A 19 12.05 13.03 9.83
N ILE A 20 12.76 12.18 10.58
CA ILE A 20 12.93 10.76 10.27
C ILE A 20 11.59 10.02 10.29
N ALA A 21 10.66 10.44 11.15
CA ALA A 21 9.34 9.83 11.28
C ALA A 21 8.28 10.44 10.34
N GLY A 22 8.66 11.38 9.46
CA GLY A 22 7.73 12.05 8.53
C GLY A 22 6.95 13.22 9.15
N PHE A 23 7.43 13.77 10.27
CA PHE A 23 6.85 14.92 10.97
C PHE A 23 7.72 16.17 10.79
N THR A 24 8.07 16.49 9.53
CA THR A 24 9.02 17.56 9.20
C THR A 24 8.44 18.97 9.28
N ASN A 25 7.17 19.13 8.90
CA ASN A 25 6.47 20.41 8.94
C ASN A 25 4.98 20.18 9.24
N PRO A 26 4.23 21.22 9.67
CA PRO A 26 2.83 21.06 10.07
C PRO A 26 1.91 20.43 9.00
N SER A 27 2.18 20.67 7.72
CA SER A 27 1.42 20.06 6.60
C SER A 27 1.70 18.56 6.46
N ARG A 28 2.97 18.16 6.48
CA ARG A 28 3.33 16.73 6.46
C ARG A 28 2.93 16.02 7.75
N ALA A 29 2.99 16.68 8.90
CA ALA A 29 2.64 16.09 10.19
C ALA A 29 1.16 15.69 10.27
N ILE A 30 0.24 16.56 9.84
CA ILE A 30 -1.19 16.22 9.83
C ILE A 30 -1.50 15.11 8.82
N TYR A 31 -0.86 15.14 7.63
CA TYR A 31 -0.96 14.05 6.66
C TYR A 31 -0.48 12.71 7.24
N SER A 32 0.74 12.68 7.79
CA SER A 32 1.34 11.47 8.38
C SER A 32 0.50 10.93 9.53
N THR A 33 -0.09 11.81 10.33
CA THR A 33 -1.01 11.43 11.41
C THR A 33 -2.23 10.68 10.88
N ILE A 34 -2.92 11.24 9.88
CA ILE A 34 -4.09 10.59 9.28
C ILE A 34 -3.69 9.26 8.64
N ARG A 35 -2.60 9.25 7.86
CA ARG A 35 -2.09 8.05 7.20
C ARG A 35 -1.83 6.92 8.21
N GLU A 36 -1.00 7.16 9.22
CA GLU A 36 -0.58 6.13 10.18
C GLU A 36 -1.74 5.58 11.02
N LEU A 37 -2.70 6.43 11.40
CA LEU A 37 -3.85 5.99 12.18
C LEU A 37 -4.85 5.20 11.32
N VAL A 38 -5.11 5.63 10.08
CA VAL A 38 -5.93 4.87 9.12
C VAL A 38 -5.29 3.52 8.79
N GLU A 39 -3.98 3.46 8.56
CA GLU A 39 -3.25 2.20 8.34
C GLU A 39 -3.43 1.22 9.51
N ASN A 40 -3.35 1.70 10.75
CA ASN A 40 -3.52 0.86 11.94
C ASN A 40 -4.97 0.40 12.12
N SER A 41 -5.95 1.26 11.85
CA SER A 41 -7.38 0.91 11.88
C SER A 41 -7.71 -0.16 10.83
N LEU A 42 -7.18 -0.04 9.61
CA LEU A 42 -7.33 -1.06 8.57
C LEU A 42 -6.69 -2.39 8.96
N ASP A 43 -5.45 -2.37 9.47
CA ASP A 43 -4.77 -3.57 9.96
C ASP A 43 -5.58 -4.26 11.08
N ALA A 44 -6.19 -3.49 11.99
CA ALA A 44 -6.99 -4.01 13.11
C ALA A 44 -8.28 -4.71 12.65
N CYS A 45 -8.83 -4.33 11.50
CA CYS A 45 -10.02 -4.95 10.91
C CYS A 45 -9.65 -6.18 10.06
N GLU A 46 -8.71 -6.01 9.12
CA GLU A 46 -8.41 -7.01 8.08
C GLU A 46 -7.81 -8.31 8.62
N ILE A 47 -7.01 -8.25 9.70
CA ILE A 47 -6.38 -9.44 10.28
C ILE A 47 -7.43 -10.47 10.74
N ASN A 48 -8.62 -10.01 11.13
CA ASN A 48 -9.71 -10.85 11.64
C ASN A 48 -10.90 -10.92 10.69
N GLY A 49 -10.75 -10.46 9.44
CA GLY A 49 -11.83 -10.48 8.46
C GLY A 49 -13.03 -9.63 8.86
N ILE A 50 -12.81 -8.50 9.54
CA ILE A 50 -13.85 -7.51 9.83
C ILE A 50 -13.88 -6.51 8.68
N LEU A 51 -15.06 -6.24 8.11
CA LEU A 51 -15.23 -5.21 7.09
C LEU A 51 -15.00 -3.82 7.70
N PRO A 52 -13.99 -3.05 7.25
CA PRO A 52 -13.63 -1.80 7.92
C PRO A 52 -14.72 -0.72 7.78
N GLU A 53 -15.07 -0.11 8.90
CA GLU A 53 -15.83 1.13 9.04
C GLU A 53 -14.91 2.14 9.74
N ILE A 54 -14.35 3.09 9.00
CA ILE A 54 -13.39 4.06 9.54
C ILE A 54 -13.98 5.46 9.45
N TYR A 55 -14.08 6.12 10.60
CA TYR A 55 -14.52 7.51 10.70
C TYR A 55 -13.35 8.41 11.12
N ILE A 56 -13.13 9.47 10.34
CA ILE A 56 -12.06 10.43 10.50
C ILE A 56 -12.68 11.82 10.64
N ARG A 57 -12.32 12.56 11.68
CA ARG A 57 -12.72 13.95 11.86
C ARG A 57 -11.52 14.80 12.25
N ILE A 58 -11.35 15.91 11.56
CA ILE A 58 -10.43 16.98 11.95
C ILE A 58 -11.29 18.19 12.31
N SER A 59 -11.09 18.76 13.49
CA SER A 59 -11.84 19.94 13.95
C SER A 59 -10.87 21.01 14.45
N PRO A 60 -11.07 22.29 14.11
CA PRO A 60 -10.24 23.36 14.64
C PRO A 60 -10.51 23.51 16.15
N GLU A 61 -9.48 23.83 16.93
CA GLU A 61 -9.67 24.13 18.36
C GLU A 61 -10.19 25.55 18.59
N LYS A 62 -9.87 26.49 17.69
CA LYS A 62 -10.30 27.90 17.73
C LYS A 62 -10.75 28.36 16.35
N GLU A 63 -11.79 29.20 16.31
CA GLU A 63 -12.17 29.97 15.12
C GLU A 63 -11.82 31.45 15.34
N PRO A 64 -11.44 32.21 14.27
CA PRO A 64 -11.24 31.80 12.88
C PRO A 64 -9.90 31.11 12.61
N ILE A 65 -9.80 30.39 11.48
CA ILE A 65 -8.69 29.50 11.12
C ILE A 65 -7.63 30.27 10.31
N SER A 66 -6.42 30.42 10.87
CA SER A 66 -5.20 30.73 10.12
C SER A 66 -4.23 29.57 10.31
N ASP A 67 -3.83 28.91 9.23
CA ASP A 67 -2.81 27.87 9.28
C ASP A 67 -1.40 28.49 9.40
N PRO A 68 -0.47 27.86 10.14
CA PRO A 68 -0.65 26.66 10.97
C PRO A 68 -1.43 26.95 12.27
N THR A 69 -2.25 25.99 12.72
CA THR A 69 -3.05 26.08 13.97
C THR A 69 -3.21 24.72 14.64
N ILE A 70 -3.87 24.68 15.80
CA ILE A 70 -4.17 23.46 16.55
C ILE A 70 -5.47 22.84 16.05
N TYR A 71 -5.38 21.57 15.68
CA TYR A 71 -6.49 20.74 15.26
C TYR A 71 -6.69 19.60 16.26
N LYS A 72 -7.96 19.33 16.56
CA LYS A 72 -8.40 18.11 17.22
C LYS A 72 -8.65 17.02 16.17
N ILE A 73 -7.90 15.94 16.24
CA ILE A 73 -8.03 14.78 15.37
C ILE A 73 -8.76 13.68 16.13
N ARG A 74 -9.79 13.10 15.50
CA ARG A 74 -10.50 11.93 15.99
C ARG A 74 -10.57 10.87 14.89
N ILE A 75 -10.08 9.68 15.18
CA ILE A 75 -10.20 8.51 14.31
C ILE A 75 -10.87 7.39 15.09
N GLU A 76 -11.87 6.77 14.48
CA GLU A 76 -12.64 5.66 15.02
C GLU A 76 -12.68 4.53 14.01
N ASP A 77 -12.48 3.31 14.51
CA ASP A 77 -12.61 2.08 13.75
C ASP A 77 -13.51 1.07 14.46
N ASN A 78 -13.99 0.09 13.69
CA ASN A 78 -14.67 -1.10 14.17
C ASN A 78 -13.74 -2.32 14.23
N GLY A 79 -12.44 -2.14 14.50
CA GLY A 79 -11.48 -3.24 14.55
C GLY A 79 -11.68 -4.15 15.78
N ILE A 80 -10.68 -4.98 16.05
CA ILE A 80 -10.69 -5.87 17.24
C ILE A 80 -10.61 -5.15 18.59
N GLY A 81 -10.28 -3.86 18.58
CA GLY A 81 -9.97 -3.11 19.80
C GLY A 81 -8.71 -3.61 20.52
N LEU A 82 -8.50 -3.08 21.71
CA LEU A 82 -7.35 -3.37 22.56
C LEU A 82 -7.83 -3.66 23.99
N PRO A 83 -7.23 -4.65 24.67
CA PRO A 83 -7.55 -4.92 26.06
C PRO A 83 -6.99 -3.81 26.96
N SER A 84 -7.67 -3.55 28.08
CA SER A 84 -7.39 -2.42 28.99
C SER A 84 -5.92 -2.31 29.42
N ASN A 85 -5.25 -3.44 29.66
CA ASN A 85 -3.85 -3.50 30.10
C ASN A 85 -2.84 -3.12 29.01
N VAL A 86 -3.20 -3.19 27.73
CA VAL A 86 -2.32 -2.92 26.59
C VAL A 86 -2.47 -1.48 26.10
N ILE A 87 -3.63 -0.84 26.32
CA ILE A 87 -3.93 0.52 25.82
C ILE A 87 -2.84 1.54 26.17
N PRO A 88 -2.38 1.67 27.43
CA PRO A 88 -1.36 2.66 27.77
C PRO A 88 -0.05 2.47 27.00
N SER A 89 0.48 1.25 26.95
CA SER A 89 1.73 0.96 26.22
C SER A 89 1.57 1.05 24.70
N ALA A 90 0.39 0.71 24.16
CA ALA A 90 0.13 0.78 22.73
C ALA A 90 0.26 2.21 22.16
N PHE A 91 -0.10 3.22 22.94
CA PHE A 91 -0.10 4.63 22.52
C PHE A 91 0.95 5.51 23.21
N GLY A 92 1.47 5.12 24.38
CA GLY A 92 2.41 5.91 25.17
C GLY A 92 3.80 5.30 25.36
N GLN A 93 4.16 4.24 24.62
CA GLN A 93 5.50 3.64 24.65
C GLN A 93 6.05 3.38 23.25
N VAL A 94 7.04 4.16 22.81
CA VAL A 94 7.69 4.03 21.49
C VAL A 94 8.41 2.67 21.40
N LEU A 95 8.33 2.04 20.22
CA LEU A 95 8.83 0.67 19.96
C LEU A 95 8.19 -0.41 20.86
N PHE A 96 6.91 -0.23 21.18
CA PHE A 96 6.05 -1.29 21.72
C PHE A 96 5.00 -1.69 20.69
N GLY A 97 4.84 -2.98 20.42
CA GLY A 97 3.82 -3.43 19.47
C GLY A 97 3.82 -4.93 19.21
N SER A 98 2.81 -5.38 18.48
CA SER A 98 2.65 -6.79 18.07
C SER A 98 3.28 -7.10 16.70
N LYS A 99 3.83 -6.09 16.01
CA LYS A 99 4.31 -6.18 14.62
C LYS A 99 5.75 -6.70 14.47
N TYR A 100 6.33 -7.34 15.50
CA TYR A 100 7.70 -7.88 15.44
C TYR A 100 7.83 -9.27 14.80
N LYS A 101 6.70 -9.92 14.54
CA LYS A 101 6.69 -11.19 13.84
C LYS A 101 6.74 -10.97 12.33
N LEU A 102 7.45 -11.84 11.61
CA LEU A 102 7.57 -11.75 10.16
C LEU A 102 6.23 -12.12 9.51
N ARG A 103 5.46 -11.09 9.15
CA ARG A 103 4.13 -11.17 8.52
C ARG A 103 3.94 -9.91 7.67
N GLN A 104 3.22 -10.02 6.56
CA GLN A 104 2.82 -8.83 5.80
C GLN A 104 1.90 -7.94 6.65
N THR A 105 2.30 -6.68 6.83
CA THR A 105 1.52 -5.62 7.49
C THR A 105 1.74 -4.28 6.79
N ARG A 106 0.82 -3.32 6.97
CA ARG A 106 1.02 -1.94 6.53
C ARG A 106 2.11 -1.24 7.35
N GLY A 107 1.99 -1.33 8.68
CA GLY A 107 2.98 -0.79 9.61
C GLY A 107 4.25 -1.65 9.68
N THR A 108 5.43 -1.02 9.68
CA THR A 108 6.74 -1.70 9.74
C THR A 108 7.37 -1.73 11.14
N PHE A 109 7.24 -0.65 11.93
CA PHE A 109 7.98 -0.50 13.19
C PHE A 109 7.12 -0.29 14.44
N GLY A 110 5.78 -0.33 14.31
CA GLY A 110 4.87 0.00 15.43
C GLY A 110 5.04 1.43 15.97
N LEU A 111 5.65 2.31 15.16
CA LEU A 111 6.11 3.65 15.53
C LEU A 111 5.10 4.74 15.18
N GLY A 112 4.52 4.71 13.97
CA GLY A 112 3.84 5.87 13.39
C GLY A 112 2.67 6.43 14.19
N GLY A 113 1.73 5.60 14.64
CA GLY A 113 0.60 6.07 15.47
C GLY A 113 1.03 6.70 16.79
N LYS A 114 2.13 6.20 17.39
CA LYS A 114 2.71 6.76 18.62
C LYS A 114 3.43 8.07 18.33
N MET A 115 4.06 8.19 17.17
CA MET A 115 4.69 9.43 16.72
C MET A 115 3.66 10.53 16.48
N ALA A 116 2.47 10.18 15.98
CA ALA A 116 1.37 11.14 15.86
C ALA A 116 0.93 11.67 17.24
N VAL A 117 0.75 10.77 18.20
CA VAL A 117 0.42 11.14 19.60
C VAL A 117 1.54 11.97 20.24
N LEU A 118 2.80 11.55 20.07
CA LEU A 118 3.96 12.26 20.61
C LEU A 118 4.09 13.65 20.00
N TYR A 119 3.97 13.78 18.67
CA TYR A 119 4.00 15.07 17.99
C TYR A 119 2.89 16.00 18.47
N GLY A 120 1.67 15.48 18.63
CA GLY A 120 0.54 16.24 19.20
C GLY A 120 0.83 16.73 20.62
N GLN A 121 1.36 15.85 21.49
CA GLN A 121 1.74 16.23 22.85
C GLN A 121 2.83 17.30 22.89
N ILE A 122 3.83 17.23 22.00
CA ILE A 122 4.91 18.21 22.08
C ILE A 122 4.51 19.57 21.50
N THR A 123 3.67 19.57 20.47
CA THR A 123 3.22 20.81 19.82
C THR A 123 2.13 21.53 20.61
N THR A 124 1.30 20.79 21.35
CA THR A 124 0.12 21.37 22.01
C THR A 124 0.13 21.22 23.53
N HIS A 125 1.04 20.43 24.10
CA HIS A 125 0.95 19.93 25.48
C HIS A 125 -0.37 19.22 25.81
N GLY A 126 -1.11 18.82 24.77
CA GLY A 126 -2.40 18.15 24.86
C GLY A 126 -2.28 16.69 25.29
N GLN A 127 -3.36 16.20 25.89
CA GLN A 127 -3.49 14.81 26.32
C GLN A 127 -4.16 13.99 25.20
N SER A 128 -3.81 12.70 25.09
CA SER A 128 -4.49 11.78 24.19
C SER A 128 -5.58 11.01 24.90
N LYS A 129 -6.77 11.01 24.31
CA LYS A 129 -7.92 10.23 24.76
C LYS A 129 -8.09 9.01 23.86
N ILE A 130 -8.01 7.83 24.46
CA ILE A 130 -8.18 6.55 23.80
C ILE A 130 -9.39 5.84 24.38
N ILE A 131 -10.33 5.41 23.53
CA ILE A 131 -11.45 4.55 23.94
C ILE A 131 -11.32 3.24 23.16
N SER A 132 -11.40 2.09 23.83
CA SER A 132 -11.36 0.80 23.13
C SER A 132 -12.17 -0.27 23.84
N SER A 133 -12.69 -1.21 23.06
CA SER A 133 -13.34 -2.43 23.55
C SER A 133 -13.08 -3.57 22.58
N ILE A 134 -12.97 -4.78 23.14
CA ILE A 134 -12.84 -6.03 22.39
C ILE A 134 -14.20 -6.68 22.09
N GLY A 135 -15.29 -5.93 22.23
CA GLY A 135 -16.67 -6.43 22.11
C GLY A 135 -17.21 -7.08 23.38
N ASP A 136 -16.52 -6.88 24.51
CA ASP A 136 -16.98 -7.31 25.83
C ASP A 136 -18.06 -6.38 26.40
N SER A 137 -18.59 -6.72 27.57
CA SER A 137 -19.61 -5.90 28.26
C SER A 137 -19.11 -4.52 28.73
N LYS A 138 -17.84 -4.20 28.48
CA LYS A 138 -17.16 -2.99 28.96
C LYS A 138 -16.46 -2.27 27.80
N SER A 139 -16.26 -0.98 27.96
CA SER A 139 -15.32 -0.22 27.14
C SER A 139 -14.44 0.62 28.05
N TYR A 140 -13.17 0.76 27.65
CA TYR A 140 -12.15 1.38 28.48
C TYR A 140 -11.74 2.71 27.86
N GLU A 141 -11.85 3.78 28.64
CA GLU A 141 -11.43 5.13 28.27
C GLU A 141 -10.19 5.51 29.07
N TYR A 142 -9.10 5.83 28.36
CA TYR A 142 -7.84 6.29 28.93
C TYR A 142 -7.54 7.70 28.44
N THR A 143 -7.11 8.55 29.36
CA THR A 143 -6.45 9.82 29.04
C THR A 143 -4.99 9.70 29.44
N LEU A 144 -4.09 9.85 28.49
CA LEU A 144 -2.67 9.58 28.66
C LEU A 144 -1.77 10.62 28.00
N THR A 145 -0.57 10.74 28.54
CA THR A 145 0.59 11.41 27.94
C THR A 145 1.78 10.43 27.94
N MET A 146 2.87 10.81 27.29
CA MET A 146 4.12 10.05 27.21
C MET A 146 5.22 10.78 27.99
N ASP A 147 5.88 10.05 28.88
CA ASP A 147 7.18 10.45 29.43
C ASP A 147 8.24 10.24 28.35
N ILE A 148 8.69 11.32 27.73
CA ILE A 148 9.67 11.30 26.63
C ILE A 148 11.04 10.82 27.13
N GLN A 149 11.44 11.19 28.35
CA GLN A 149 12.75 10.80 28.89
C GLN A 149 12.78 9.32 29.25
N LYS A 150 11.70 8.77 29.81
CA LYS A 150 11.65 7.36 30.24
C LYS A 150 11.06 6.42 29.20
N ASN A 151 10.50 6.95 28.10
CA ASN A 151 9.73 6.20 27.11
C ASN A 151 8.63 5.34 27.76
N ARG A 152 7.77 5.97 28.57
CA ARG A 152 6.70 5.28 29.31
C ARG A 152 5.39 6.07 29.26
N PRO A 153 4.23 5.39 29.26
CA PRO A 153 2.95 6.06 29.34
C PRO A 153 2.71 6.64 30.74
N ILE A 154 2.17 7.85 30.80
CA ILE A 154 1.64 8.47 32.00
C ILE A 154 0.12 8.47 31.87
N VAL A 155 -0.57 7.65 32.68
CA VAL A 155 -2.03 7.59 32.71
C VAL A 155 -2.54 8.68 33.63
N ILE A 156 -3.26 9.65 33.06
CA ILE A 156 -3.86 10.79 33.78
C ILE A 156 -5.25 10.42 34.29
N LYS A 157 -6.01 9.70 33.46
CA LYS A 157 -7.37 9.26 33.80
C LYS A 157 -7.64 7.88 33.20
N ASN A 158 -8.33 7.04 33.97
CA ASN A 158 -8.98 5.85 33.44
C ASN A 158 -10.48 5.90 33.80
N LYS A 159 -11.32 5.42 32.90
CA LYS A 159 -12.74 5.15 33.15
C LYS A 159 -13.13 3.85 32.46
N THR A 160 -14.05 3.12 33.09
CA THR A 160 -14.69 1.94 32.49
C THR A 160 -16.16 2.24 32.30
N HIS A 161 -16.66 2.05 31.09
CA HIS A 161 -18.07 2.24 30.73
C HIS A 161 -18.73 0.90 30.46
N GLY A 162 -20.06 0.84 30.62
CA GLY A 162 -20.84 -0.31 30.18
C GLY A 162 -21.03 -0.31 28.67
N ASN A 163 -20.76 -1.43 28.01
CA ASN A 163 -20.85 -1.59 26.55
C ASN A 163 -22.06 -2.45 26.17
N LYS A 164 -23.26 -1.89 26.33
CA LYS A 164 -24.53 -2.60 26.06
C LYS A 164 -24.67 -3.03 24.60
N SER A 165 -24.12 -2.25 23.67
CA SER A 165 -24.14 -2.52 22.23
C SER A 165 -23.09 -3.55 21.80
N ARG A 166 -22.20 -4.00 22.69
CA ARG A 166 -21.03 -4.83 22.37
C ARG A 166 -20.20 -4.26 21.23
N TRP A 167 -20.06 -2.93 21.20
CA TRP A 167 -19.19 -2.25 20.27
C TRP A 167 -17.76 -2.77 20.42
N HIS A 168 -17.09 -3.01 19.30
CA HIS A 168 -15.68 -3.38 19.27
C HIS A 168 -14.94 -2.39 18.37
N GLY A 169 -13.73 -2.03 18.75
CA GLY A 169 -12.95 -1.05 18.00
C GLY A 169 -12.09 -0.15 18.87
N THR A 170 -11.53 0.88 18.23
CA THR A 170 -10.69 1.87 18.91
C THR A 170 -11.04 3.27 18.42
N ILE A 171 -11.13 4.21 19.36
CA ILE A 171 -11.23 5.65 19.11
C ILE A 171 -9.96 6.29 19.65
N VAL A 172 -9.28 7.05 18.80
CA VAL A 172 -8.08 7.82 19.13
C VAL A 172 -8.40 9.30 18.92
N GLU A 173 -8.29 10.09 19.98
CA GLU A 173 -8.58 11.52 19.96
C GLU A 173 -7.47 12.33 20.64
N PHE A 174 -6.89 13.31 19.95
CA PHE A 174 -5.85 14.18 20.50
C PHE A 174 -5.73 15.48 19.69
N THR A 175 -5.01 16.46 20.24
CA THR A 175 -4.70 17.73 19.59
C THR A 175 -3.32 17.70 18.97
N THR A 176 -3.18 18.33 17.81
CA THR A 176 -1.89 18.51 17.13
C THR A 176 -1.86 19.84 16.40
N GLU A 177 -0.69 20.46 16.33
CA GLU A 177 -0.44 21.53 15.37
C GLU A 177 -0.45 20.97 13.93
N GLY A 178 -0.99 21.71 12.98
CA GLY A 178 -1.04 21.31 11.57
C GLY A 178 -1.30 22.48 10.63
N ASP A 179 -1.02 22.28 9.34
CA ASP A 179 -1.42 23.17 8.25
C ASP A 179 -2.35 22.38 7.31
N TYR A 180 -3.65 22.46 7.58
CA TYR A 180 -4.64 21.67 6.84
C TYR A 180 -4.80 22.20 5.42
N SER A 181 -4.78 23.51 5.21
CA SER A 181 -4.98 24.12 3.89
C SER A 181 -3.97 23.61 2.86
N ARG A 182 -2.70 23.44 3.25
CA ARG A 182 -1.67 22.84 2.37
C ARG A 182 -1.75 21.31 2.28
N ALA A 183 -2.16 20.63 3.35
CA ALA A 183 -2.22 19.17 3.40
C ALA A 183 -3.47 18.56 2.76
N MET A 184 -4.56 19.34 2.64
CA MET A 184 -5.90 18.91 2.23
C MET A 184 -5.88 18.04 0.96
N ALA A 185 -5.23 18.50 -0.11
CA ALA A 185 -5.19 17.78 -1.37
C ALA A 185 -4.56 16.38 -1.20
N LYS A 186 -3.43 16.29 -0.49
CA LYS A 186 -2.73 15.01 -0.25
C LYS A 186 -3.50 14.08 0.68
N ILE A 187 -4.23 14.61 1.67
CA ILE A 187 -5.11 13.80 2.51
C ILE A 187 -6.24 13.19 1.68
N LEU A 188 -6.89 13.99 0.81
CA LEU A 188 -7.95 13.50 -0.06
C LEU A 188 -7.44 12.48 -1.09
N ASP A 189 -6.28 12.74 -1.70
CA ASP A 189 -5.61 11.78 -2.59
C ASP A 189 -5.33 10.46 -1.88
N TYR A 190 -4.83 10.51 -0.64
CA TYR A 190 -4.56 9.31 0.15
C TYR A 190 -5.83 8.51 0.42
N LEU A 191 -6.91 9.17 0.85
CA LEU A 191 -8.18 8.50 1.13
C LEU A 191 -8.80 7.92 -0.15
N LYS A 192 -8.78 8.66 -1.26
CA LYS A 192 -9.25 8.19 -2.57
C LYS A 192 -8.44 6.98 -3.05
N GLN A 193 -7.12 7.05 -2.99
CA GLN A 193 -6.25 5.93 -3.39
C GLN A 193 -6.39 4.73 -2.44
N THR A 194 -6.61 4.95 -1.15
CA THR A 194 -6.91 3.89 -0.19
C THR A 194 -8.23 3.19 -0.55
N ALA A 195 -9.25 3.93 -0.96
CA ALA A 195 -10.53 3.38 -1.41
C ALA A 195 -10.41 2.50 -2.67
N ILE A 196 -9.38 2.70 -3.51
CA ILE A 196 -9.05 1.84 -4.66
C ILE A 196 -8.49 0.49 -4.18
N VAL A 197 -7.51 0.49 -3.27
CA VAL A 197 -6.86 -0.76 -2.81
C VAL A 197 -7.57 -1.45 -1.65
N VAL A 198 -8.56 -0.80 -1.07
CA VAL A 198 -9.43 -1.34 -0.01
C VAL A 198 -10.90 -1.14 -0.40
N PRO A 199 -11.37 -1.74 -1.52
CA PRO A 199 -12.73 -1.51 -2.03
C PRO A 199 -13.82 -2.10 -1.12
N TYR A 200 -13.44 -2.82 -0.07
CA TYR A 200 -14.31 -3.40 0.94
C TYR A 200 -14.46 -2.54 2.21
N ALA A 201 -13.77 -1.41 2.30
CA ALA A 201 -13.86 -0.48 3.43
C ALA A 201 -14.84 0.66 3.15
N ASN A 202 -15.50 1.12 4.22
CA ASN A 202 -16.19 2.40 4.26
C ASN A 202 -15.27 3.41 4.96
N LEU A 203 -14.92 4.49 4.26
CA LEU A 203 -14.15 5.59 4.83
C LEU A 203 -15.01 6.85 4.88
N THR A 204 -15.22 7.38 6.07
CA THR A 204 -15.92 8.65 6.29
C THR A 204 -14.94 9.69 6.79
N PHE A 205 -14.86 10.84 6.12
CA PHE A 205 -13.96 11.93 6.49
C PHE A 205 -14.72 13.25 6.60
N VAL A 206 -14.60 13.90 7.76
CA VAL A 206 -15.11 15.25 8.02
C VAL A 206 -13.93 16.19 8.21
N ASP A 207 -13.81 17.17 7.33
CA ASP A 207 -12.73 18.14 7.36
C ASP A 207 -12.97 19.29 8.36
N PRO A 208 -11.96 20.15 8.63
CA PRO A 208 -12.11 21.29 9.53
C PRO A 208 -13.17 22.31 9.10
N ARG A 209 -13.56 22.32 7.83
CA ARG A 209 -14.59 23.21 7.26
C ARG A 209 -15.99 22.57 7.31
N GLY A 210 -16.12 21.37 7.89
CA GLY A 210 -17.37 20.62 7.96
C GLY A 210 -17.75 19.92 6.66
N ARG A 211 -16.88 19.88 5.64
CA ARG A 211 -17.15 19.12 4.42
C ARG A 211 -17.08 17.63 4.71
N PHE A 212 -18.11 16.94 4.26
CA PHE A 212 -18.30 15.51 4.45
C PHE A 212 -17.89 14.75 3.18
N TYR A 213 -16.92 13.85 3.31
CA TYR A 213 -16.48 12.95 2.26
C TYR A 213 -16.78 11.51 2.68
N LYS A 214 -17.31 10.72 1.75
CA LYS A 214 -17.67 9.33 2.00
C LYS A 214 -17.18 8.47 0.85
N PHE A 215 -16.42 7.43 1.17
CA PHE A 215 -15.98 6.41 0.25
C PHE A 215 -16.64 5.10 0.66
N ASP A 216 -17.80 4.79 0.08
CA ASP A 216 -18.57 3.59 0.39
C ASP A 216 -17.90 2.33 -0.20
N ARG A 217 -18.02 1.17 0.43
CA ARG A 217 -17.47 -0.08 -0.10
C ARG A 217 -18.21 -0.51 -1.36
N ALA A 218 -17.47 -1.08 -2.30
CA ALA A 218 -18.01 -1.69 -3.53
C ALA A 218 -18.18 -3.21 -3.42
N THR A 219 -17.55 -3.86 -2.44
CA THR A 219 -17.62 -5.31 -2.24
C THR A 219 -17.52 -5.68 -0.77
N THR A 220 -17.99 -6.86 -0.40
CA THR A 220 -17.76 -7.48 0.92
C THR A 220 -16.68 -8.56 0.86
N LEU A 221 -16.14 -8.84 -0.33
CA LEU A 221 -15.04 -9.77 -0.50
C LEU A 221 -13.77 -9.17 0.09
N MET A 222 -13.15 -9.89 1.03
CA MET A 222 -11.85 -9.55 1.59
C MET A 222 -10.79 -10.55 1.16
N PRO A 223 -9.53 -10.09 0.99
CA PRO A 223 -8.41 -10.98 0.73
C PRO A 223 -8.12 -11.84 1.97
N LYS A 224 -7.56 -13.04 1.76
CA LYS A 224 -7.18 -13.95 2.84
C LYS A 224 -6.18 -13.26 3.79
N PRO A 225 -6.40 -13.23 5.12
CA PRO A 225 -5.46 -12.60 6.03
C PRO A 225 -4.04 -13.17 5.93
N PRO A 226 -3.00 -12.33 6.07
CA PRO A 226 -1.62 -12.80 6.02
C PRO A 226 -1.30 -13.65 7.26
N THR A 227 -0.44 -14.66 7.09
CA THR A 227 -0.02 -15.55 8.18
C THR A 227 1.41 -15.25 8.59
N GLU A 228 1.74 -15.57 9.84
CA GLU A 228 3.12 -15.51 10.33
C GLU A 228 3.98 -16.56 9.62
N THR A 229 5.24 -16.23 9.33
CA THR A 229 6.20 -17.16 8.71
C THR A 229 7.57 -17.07 9.38
N THR A 230 8.38 -18.11 9.24
CA THR A 230 9.81 -18.09 9.56
C THR A 230 10.61 -17.39 8.45
N PRO A 231 11.80 -16.84 8.77
CA PRO A 231 12.66 -16.22 7.77
C PRO A 231 13.21 -17.24 6.79
N HIS A 232 13.39 -16.83 5.54
CA HIS A 232 14.13 -17.61 4.55
C HIS A 232 15.65 -17.51 4.82
N PRO A 233 16.45 -18.57 4.58
CA PRO A 233 17.90 -18.52 4.75
C PRO A 233 18.53 -17.28 4.10
N HIS A 234 18.37 -17.07 2.78
CA HIS A 234 18.96 -15.92 2.07
C HIS A 234 18.66 -14.52 2.64
N GLY A 235 17.65 -14.38 3.52
CA GLY A 235 17.24 -13.10 4.09
C GLY A 235 17.81 -12.78 5.46
N ILE A 236 18.64 -13.65 6.02
CA ILE A 236 19.22 -13.42 7.35
C ILE A 236 20.55 -12.67 7.29
N ASP A 237 20.80 -11.89 8.34
CA ASP A 237 22.09 -11.30 8.66
C ASP A 237 22.64 -11.90 9.97
N ILE A 238 23.85 -11.46 10.33
CA ILE A 238 24.59 -11.93 11.51
C ILE A 238 23.78 -11.70 12.79
N GLU A 239 23.19 -10.51 12.94
CA GLU A 239 22.44 -10.13 14.14
C GLU A 239 21.16 -10.94 14.28
N THR A 240 20.44 -11.13 13.17
CA THR A 240 19.23 -11.97 13.13
C THR A 240 19.58 -13.41 13.50
N LEU A 241 20.68 -13.95 12.97
CA LEU A 241 21.14 -15.30 13.30
C LEU A 241 21.50 -15.43 14.79
N LYS A 242 22.22 -14.45 15.36
CA LYS A 242 22.54 -14.42 16.80
C LYS A 242 21.28 -14.46 17.66
N ARG A 243 20.32 -13.56 17.38
CA ARG A 243 19.03 -13.53 18.09
C ARG A 243 18.30 -14.86 18.00
N MET A 244 18.31 -15.50 16.83
CA MET A 244 17.71 -16.82 16.63
C MET A 244 18.41 -17.90 17.47
N ILE A 245 19.74 -17.86 17.56
CA ILE A 245 20.54 -18.80 18.37
C ILE A 245 20.28 -18.60 19.87
N ASP A 246 20.11 -17.37 20.34
CA ASP A 246 19.89 -17.09 21.76
C ASP A 246 18.55 -17.69 22.26
N VAL A 247 17.49 -17.52 21.45
CA VAL A 247 16.14 -17.98 21.80
C VAL A 247 15.84 -19.43 21.37
N THR A 248 16.71 -20.08 20.59
CA THR A 248 16.42 -21.44 20.09
C THR A 248 16.47 -22.49 21.21
N ASN A 249 15.54 -23.45 21.10
CA ASN A 249 15.54 -24.68 21.87
C ASN A 249 16.13 -25.88 21.08
N SER A 250 16.61 -25.64 19.86
CA SER A 250 17.16 -26.68 19.00
C SER A 250 18.49 -27.22 19.55
N ARG A 251 18.60 -28.54 19.67
CA ARG A 251 19.81 -29.21 20.19
C ARG A 251 20.88 -29.42 19.13
N THR A 252 20.51 -29.37 17.84
CA THR A 252 21.42 -29.63 16.73
C THR A 252 21.25 -28.57 15.64
N MET A 253 22.30 -28.28 14.88
CA MET A 253 22.24 -27.38 13.72
C MET A 253 21.27 -27.90 12.66
N LYS A 254 21.15 -29.22 12.49
CA LYS A 254 20.16 -29.82 11.60
C LYS A 254 18.73 -29.42 11.98
N ASP A 255 18.38 -29.56 13.26
CA ASP A 255 17.05 -29.21 13.74
C ASP A 255 16.84 -27.69 13.74
N PHE A 256 17.89 -26.93 14.03
CA PHE A 256 17.85 -25.47 13.95
C PHE A 256 17.51 -25.00 12.54
N MET A 257 18.20 -25.53 11.52
CA MET A 257 17.92 -25.26 10.11
C MET A 257 16.47 -25.59 9.73
N LYS A 258 15.95 -26.73 10.19
CA LYS A 258 14.60 -27.19 9.85
C LYS A 258 13.48 -26.37 10.50
N HIS A 259 13.64 -25.98 11.76
CA HIS A 259 12.54 -25.35 12.52
C HIS A 259 12.54 -23.82 12.42
N HIS A 260 13.70 -23.20 12.21
CA HIS A 260 13.81 -21.74 12.22
C HIS A 260 13.82 -21.10 10.83
N PHE A 261 13.97 -21.89 9.77
CA PHE A 261 14.02 -21.38 8.40
C PHE A 261 12.90 -21.92 7.52
N GLN A 262 12.41 -21.06 6.64
CA GLN A 262 11.39 -21.41 5.67
C GLN A 262 11.96 -22.34 4.59
N ARG A 263 11.16 -23.32 4.14
CA ARG A 263 11.49 -24.21 2.99
C ARG A 263 12.79 -25.02 3.15
N VAL A 264 13.26 -25.23 4.38
CA VAL A 264 14.44 -26.07 4.67
C VAL A 264 14.00 -27.43 5.24
N GLY A 265 14.11 -28.47 4.41
CA GLY A 265 13.91 -29.86 4.82
C GLY A 265 15.17 -30.50 5.39
N GLU A 266 15.08 -31.76 5.83
CA GLU A 266 16.23 -32.48 6.40
C GLU A 266 17.37 -32.68 5.37
N SER A 267 17.03 -32.96 4.11
CA SER A 267 18.00 -33.13 3.03
C SER A 267 18.71 -31.81 2.71
N THR A 268 17.96 -30.72 2.55
CA THR A 268 18.50 -29.37 2.30
C THR A 268 19.37 -28.90 3.46
N ALA A 269 18.92 -29.12 4.71
CA ALA A 269 19.70 -28.77 5.89
C ALA A 269 21.05 -29.49 5.92
N ARG A 270 21.09 -30.80 5.62
CA ARG A 270 22.35 -31.54 5.54
C ARG A 270 23.26 -31.01 4.44
N LYS A 271 22.76 -30.88 3.20
CA LYS A 271 23.57 -30.38 2.08
C LYS A 271 24.13 -28.98 2.33
N PHE A 272 23.33 -28.10 2.94
CA PHE A 272 23.79 -26.76 3.29
C PHE A 272 24.85 -26.78 4.41
N LEU A 273 24.64 -27.55 5.47
CA LEU A 273 25.60 -27.63 6.58
C LEU A 273 26.92 -28.27 6.15
N GLU A 274 26.88 -29.21 5.21
CA GLU A 274 28.07 -29.77 4.55
C GLU A 274 28.81 -28.68 3.75
N PHE A 275 28.08 -27.92 2.93
CA PHE A 275 28.63 -26.80 2.16
C PHE A 275 29.25 -25.71 3.06
N ALA A 276 28.61 -25.42 4.19
CA ALA A 276 29.09 -24.46 5.18
C ALA A 276 30.23 -25.03 6.06
N ASP A 277 30.54 -26.32 5.94
CA ASP A 277 31.51 -27.03 6.78
C ASP A 277 31.20 -26.82 8.29
N ILE A 278 29.95 -27.13 8.65
CA ILE A 278 29.41 -27.08 10.02
C ILE A 278 28.80 -28.45 10.35
N SER A 279 29.26 -29.06 11.44
CA SER A 279 28.75 -30.35 11.88
C SER A 279 27.25 -30.32 12.19
N TYR A 280 26.50 -31.27 11.62
CA TYR A 280 25.05 -31.41 11.80
C TYR A 280 24.61 -31.54 13.25
N LYS A 281 25.45 -32.19 14.08
CA LYS A 281 25.18 -32.49 15.50
C LYS A 281 25.61 -31.35 16.43
N ARG A 282 26.29 -30.32 15.90
CA ARG A 282 26.75 -29.19 16.71
C ARG A 282 25.55 -28.45 17.30
N LYS A 283 25.69 -27.98 18.53
CA LYS A 283 24.68 -27.15 19.19
C LYS A 283 24.73 -25.72 18.62
N PRO A 284 23.61 -25.11 18.23
CA PRO A 284 23.60 -23.73 17.71
C PRO A 284 24.24 -22.72 18.66
N LYS A 285 23.99 -22.86 19.97
CA LYS A 285 24.54 -22.01 21.03
C LYS A 285 26.06 -22.09 21.21
N ASN A 286 26.72 -23.07 20.57
CA ASN A 286 28.17 -23.28 20.65
C ASN A 286 28.88 -22.84 19.35
N LEU A 287 28.21 -22.08 18.48
CA LEU A 287 28.85 -21.48 17.32
C LEU A 287 29.72 -20.30 17.74
N THR A 288 30.95 -20.25 17.26
CA THR A 288 31.83 -19.09 17.50
C THR A 288 31.43 -17.91 16.61
N PRO A 289 31.83 -16.67 16.94
CA PRO A 289 31.56 -15.52 16.09
C PRO A 289 32.04 -15.70 14.64
N GLU A 290 33.19 -16.35 14.43
CA GLU A 290 33.74 -16.64 13.11
C GLU A 290 32.85 -17.63 12.35
N GLU A 291 32.34 -18.65 13.02
CA GLU A 291 31.43 -19.63 12.43
C GLU A 291 30.07 -19.02 12.08
N ILE A 292 29.57 -18.07 12.87
CA ILE A 292 28.35 -17.31 12.56
C ILE A 292 28.55 -16.50 11.27
N VAL A 293 29.69 -15.84 11.11
CA VAL A 293 30.03 -15.11 9.87
C VAL A 293 30.11 -16.07 8.69
N LYS A 294 30.83 -17.20 8.85
CA LYS A 294 30.94 -18.25 7.82
C LYS A 294 29.57 -18.79 7.42
N PHE A 295 28.69 -19.03 8.39
CA PHE A 295 27.32 -19.48 8.14
C PHE A 295 26.55 -18.48 7.29
N VAL A 296 26.53 -17.20 7.65
CA VAL A 296 25.79 -16.16 6.90
C VAL A 296 26.35 -15.99 5.49
N TYR A 297 27.67 -16.06 5.34
CA TYR A 297 28.30 -16.04 4.03
C TYR A 297 27.91 -17.26 3.19
N ALA A 298 27.94 -18.46 3.77
CA ALA A 298 27.52 -19.69 3.10
C ALA A 298 26.03 -19.62 2.68
N VAL A 299 25.17 -19.08 3.53
CA VAL A 299 23.74 -18.91 3.23
C VAL A 299 23.51 -18.04 1.99
N LYS A 300 24.32 -17.00 1.76
CA LYS A 300 24.17 -16.13 0.58
C LYS A 300 24.61 -16.80 -0.72
N ASN A 301 25.57 -17.73 -0.65
CA ASN A 301 26.17 -18.36 -1.83
C ASN A 301 25.62 -19.77 -2.13
N TYR A 302 24.80 -20.34 -1.26
CA TYR A 302 24.24 -21.67 -1.45
C TYR A 302 22.98 -21.64 -2.32
N GLU A 303 23.06 -22.16 -3.54
CA GLU A 303 21.94 -22.17 -4.52
C GLU A 303 20.92 -23.30 -4.28
N GLY A 304 21.18 -24.22 -3.35
CA GLY A 304 20.31 -25.37 -3.10
C GLY A 304 19.05 -25.07 -2.27
N PHE A 305 18.82 -23.80 -1.91
CA PHE A 305 17.60 -23.38 -1.23
C PHE A 305 16.45 -23.20 -2.23
N LEU A 306 15.25 -23.65 -1.84
CA LEU A 306 14.04 -23.39 -2.60
C LEU A 306 13.60 -21.93 -2.42
N SER A 307 12.90 -21.36 -3.39
CA SER A 307 12.36 -20.01 -3.26
C SER A 307 11.42 -19.87 -2.02
N PRO A 308 11.40 -18.69 -1.37
CA PRO A 308 10.50 -18.38 -0.27
C PRO A 308 9.04 -18.72 -0.55
N ASP A 309 8.32 -19.16 0.48
CA ASP A 309 6.89 -19.42 0.36
C ASP A 309 6.10 -18.11 0.44
N ALA A 310 5.25 -17.87 -0.55
CA ALA A 310 4.41 -16.68 -0.63
C ALA A 310 2.98 -16.90 -0.12
N THR A 311 2.64 -18.10 0.36
CA THR A 311 1.32 -18.39 0.95
C THR A 311 1.04 -17.57 2.21
N CYS A 312 2.09 -17.04 2.85
CA CYS A 312 1.99 -16.14 3.99
C CYS A 312 1.55 -14.71 3.62
N LEU A 313 1.65 -14.35 2.33
CA LEU A 313 1.24 -13.05 1.82
C LEU A 313 -0.27 -12.98 1.61
N SER A 314 -0.75 -11.75 1.64
CA SER A 314 -2.13 -11.36 1.39
C SER A 314 -2.13 -10.35 0.23
N PRO A 315 -2.02 -10.81 -1.03
CA PRO A 315 -2.16 -9.93 -2.19
C PRO A 315 -3.58 -9.32 -2.23
N LEU A 316 -3.79 -8.28 -3.04
CA LEU A 316 -5.13 -7.73 -3.24
C LEU A 316 -5.97 -8.65 -4.13
N GLY A 317 -5.37 -9.23 -5.16
CA GLY A 317 -6.03 -10.06 -6.16
C GLY A 317 -6.58 -9.25 -7.33
N LYS A 318 -6.70 -9.93 -8.48
CA LYS A 318 -7.21 -9.33 -9.73
C LYS A 318 -8.61 -8.74 -9.59
N GLU A 319 -9.49 -9.43 -8.85
CA GLU A 319 -10.89 -9.05 -8.69
C GLU A 319 -11.05 -7.78 -7.85
N LEU A 320 -10.40 -7.72 -6.69
CA LEU A 320 -10.49 -6.56 -5.79
C LEU A 320 -9.85 -5.32 -6.41
N LEU A 321 -8.67 -5.44 -7.03
CA LEU A 321 -8.03 -4.30 -7.71
C LEU A 321 -8.89 -3.77 -8.87
N ASN A 322 -9.48 -4.66 -9.67
CA ASN A 322 -10.41 -4.28 -10.75
C ASN A 322 -11.65 -3.57 -10.18
N THR A 323 -12.22 -4.08 -9.09
CA THR A 323 -13.38 -3.48 -8.43
C THR A 323 -13.07 -2.07 -7.92
N GLY A 324 -11.93 -1.88 -7.26
CA GLY A 324 -11.52 -0.57 -6.76
C GLY A 324 -11.25 0.45 -7.86
N ILE A 325 -10.57 0.05 -8.93
CA ILE A 325 -10.32 0.91 -10.10
C ILE A 325 -11.64 1.35 -10.74
N LYS A 326 -12.56 0.41 -10.97
CA LYS A 326 -13.87 0.72 -11.58
C LYS A 326 -14.69 1.67 -10.72
N LYS A 327 -14.70 1.42 -9.41
CA LYS A 327 -15.44 2.20 -8.43
C LYS A 327 -15.02 3.66 -8.39
N GLU A 328 -13.72 3.95 -8.35
CA GLU A 328 -13.21 5.30 -8.08
C GLU A 328 -12.91 6.14 -9.34
N LEU A 329 -12.80 5.50 -10.51
CA LEU A 329 -12.40 6.17 -11.76
C LEU A 329 -13.35 5.95 -12.95
N ASN A 330 -14.35 5.07 -12.81
CA ASN A 330 -15.34 4.74 -13.85
C ASN A 330 -14.76 4.65 -15.30
N PRO A 331 -13.69 3.87 -15.53
CA PRO A 331 -13.00 3.82 -16.82
C PRO A 331 -13.77 3.03 -17.88
N GLU A 332 -13.51 3.32 -19.15
CA GLU A 332 -14.05 2.56 -20.29
C GLU A 332 -13.45 1.16 -20.39
N PHE A 333 -12.19 1.01 -19.98
CA PHE A 333 -11.44 -0.23 -20.03
C PHE A 333 -10.57 -0.41 -18.79
N VAL A 334 -10.51 -1.64 -18.27
CA VAL A 334 -9.61 -2.06 -17.19
C VAL A 334 -9.02 -3.42 -17.52
N ALA A 335 -7.70 -3.55 -17.35
CA ALA A 335 -7.04 -4.84 -17.29
C ALA A 335 -6.16 -4.93 -16.04
N VAL A 336 -6.25 -6.05 -15.33
CA VAL A 336 -5.45 -6.32 -14.12
C VAL A 336 -4.73 -7.65 -14.26
N HIS A 337 -3.46 -7.66 -13.85
CA HIS A 337 -2.63 -8.85 -13.81
C HIS A 337 -1.93 -8.99 -12.46
N GLN A 338 -1.93 -10.21 -11.91
CA GLN A 338 -1.18 -10.57 -10.72
C GLN A 338 -0.12 -11.58 -11.15
N ARG A 339 1.14 -11.29 -10.85
CA ARG A 339 2.27 -12.17 -11.13
C ARG A 339 2.29 -13.36 -10.17
N ARG A 340 3.07 -14.38 -10.54
CA ARG A 340 3.48 -15.40 -9.59
C ARG A 340 4.39 -14.77 -8.55
N ALA A 341 4.47 -15.39 -7.38
CA ALA A 341 5.38 -14.91 -6.36
C ALA A 341 6.84 -15.01 -6.81
N ALA A 342 7.62 -14.01 -6.45
CA ALA A 342 9.06 -13.93 -6.62
C ALA A 342 9.70 -13.69 -5.24
N ALA A 343 11.02 -13.60 -5.20
CA ALA A 343 11.74 -13.32 -3.97
C ALA A 343 12.90 -12.37 -4.21
N TYR A 344 13.18 -11.52 -3.22
CA TYR A 344 14.37 -10.68 -3.21
C TYR A 344 14.97 -10.76 -1.81
N SER A 345 16.29 -10.96 -1.70
CA SER A 345 16.99 -11.05 -0.41
C SER A 345 16.25 -11.93 0.64
N GLY A 346 15.70 -13.08 0.21
CA GLY A 346 14.95 -13.99 1.09
C GLY A 346 13.53 -13.58 1.50
N TYR A 347 13.00 -12.46 1.00
CA TYR A 347 11.62 -12.05 1.26
C TYR A 347 10.73 -12.40 0.05
N PRO A 348 9.64 -13.16 0.23
CA PRO A 348 8.66 -13.39 -0.83
C PRO A 348 7.93 -12.09 -1.15
N PHE A 349 7.71 -11.82 -2.43
CA PHE A 349 6.88 -10.71 -2.88
C PHE A 349 6.02 -11.09 -4.08
N ILE A 350 4.90 -10.38 -4.25
CA ILE A 350 4.02 -10.48 -5.41
C ILE A 350 3.81 -9.09 -5.98
N VAL A 351 3.84 -8.99 -7.31
CA VAL A 351 3.54 -7.77 -8.06
C VAL A 351 2.16 -7.89 -8.70
N GLU A 352 1.34 -6.87 -8.50
CA GLU A 352 0.01 -6.73 -9.09
C GLU A 352 -0.04 -5.42 -9.86
N VAL A 353 -0.49 -5.47 -11.10
CA VAL A 353 -0.53 -4.31 -11.98
C VAL A 353 -1.92 -4.18 -12.59
N GLY A 354 -2.41 -2.95 -12.65
CA GLY A 354 -3.63 -2.56 -13.37
C GLY A 354 -3.34 -1.50 -14.41
N VAL A 355 -4.13 -1.48 -15.48
CA VAL A 355 -4.21 -0.35 -16.41
C VAL A 355 -5.67 -0.01 -16.64
N ALA A 356 -5.99 1.28 -16.62
CA ALA A 356 -7.32 1.81 -16.86
C ALA A 356 -7.25 2.90 -17.93
N TYR A 357 -8.28 2.98 -18.77
CA TYR A 357 -8.35 3.93 -19.87
C TYR A 357 -9.73 4.59 -19.97
N GLY A 358 -9.75 5.90 -20.21
CA GLY A 358 -10.95 6.72 -20.36
C GLY A 358 -11.72 6.94 -19.04
N GLY A 359 -12.98 7.35 -19.14
CA GLY A 359 -13.83 7.60 -17.97
C GLY A 359 -13.47 8.89 -17.23
N ASP A 360 -13.45 8.83 -15.89
CA ASP A 360 -13.11 9.96 -15.03
C ASP A 360 -11.60 10.10 -14.78
N ILE A 361 -10.79 9.38 -15.56
CA ILE A 361 -9.33 9.55 -15.57
C ILE A 361 -9.02 10.93 -16.18
N PRO A 362 -8.29 11.81 -15.48
CA PRO A 362 -7.97 13.13 -16.00
C PRO A 362 -7.07 13.03 -17.23
N ASN A 363 -7.33 13.89 -18.23
CA ASN A 363 -6.41 14.08 -19.35
C ASN A 363 -5.15 14.77 -18.82
N SER A 364 -4.07 14.01 -18.67
CA SER A 364 -2.74 14.49 -18.31
C SER A 364 -1.79 14.36 -19.50
N ASP A 365 -0.80 15.26 -19.59
CA ASP A 365 0.35 15.08 -20.48
C ASP A 365 1.23 13.95 -19.93
N GLY A 366 0.85 12.71 -20.26
CA GLY A 366 1.51 11.50 -19.77
C GLY A 366 0.62 10.60 -18.93
N ILE A 367 1.27 9.65 -18.24
CA ILE A 367 0.62 8.50 -17.62
C ILE A 367 0.40 8.78 -16.15
N LEU A 368 -0.85 8.64 -15.70
CA LEU A 368 -1.18 8.76 -14.29
C LEU A 368 -0.78 7.49 -13.55
N LEU A 369 0.26 7.56 -12.71
CA LEU A 369 0.78 6.40 -11.98
C LEU A 369 0.28 6.37 -10.53
N TYR A 370 -0.36 5.26 -10.16
CA TYR A 370 -0.77 4.93 -8.82
C TYR A 370 0.13 3.83 -8.26
N ARG A 371 0.83 4.14 -7.16
CA ARG A 371 1.80 3.23 -6.53
C ARG A 371 1.29 2.76 -5.18
N PHE A 372 1.42 1.46 -4.94
CA PHE A 372 1.00 0.84 -3.70
C PHE A 372 2.04 -0.14 -3.17
N ALA A 373 2.25 -0.13 -1.86
CA ALA A 373 3.06 -1.13 -1.18
C ALA A 373 2.29 -1.68 0.02
N ASN A 374 2.10 -3.00 0.11
CA ASN A 374 1.30 -3.64 1.17
C ASN A 374 -0.06 -2.95 1.39
N ARG A 375 -0.77 -2.58 0.30
CA ARG A 375 -2.04 -1.81 0.30
C ARG A 375 -1.96 -0.41 0.90
N ILE A 376 -0.77 0.21 0.90
CA ILE A 376 -0.57 1.62 1.26
C ILE A 376 -0.31 2.42 -0.02
N PRO A 377 -1.09 3.48 -0.28
CA PRO A 377 -0.79 4.44 -1.34
C PRO A 377 0.50 5.21 -1.10
N LEU A 378 1.34 5.33 -2.13
CA LEU A 378 2.61 6.06 -2.08
C LEU A 378 2.48 7.39 -2.85
N LEU A 379 2.38 8.52 -2.14
CA LEU A 379 2.05 9.82 -2.72
C LEU A 379 3.22 10.79 -2.91
N PHE A 380 4.37 10.52 -2.29
CA PHE A 380 5.55 11.39 -2.29
C PHE A 380 6.69 10.72 -3.05
N ASP A 381 7.65 11.53 -3.51
CA ASP A 381 8.90 11.13 -4.15
C ASP A 381 8.72 10.13 -5.30
N GLU A 382 7.71 10.36 -6.14
CA GLU A 382 7.34 9.49 -7.24
C GLU A 382 8.50 9.22 -8.21
N ALA A 383 9.25 10.26 -8.57
CA ALA A 383 10.38 10.17 -9.49
C ALA A 383 11.52 9.24 -9.01
N SER A 384 11.60 8.95 -7.71
CA SER A 384 12.61 8.05 -7.14
C SER A 384 12.12 6.60 -7.01
N ASP A 385 10.86 6.32 -7.34
CA ASP A 385 10.27 5.00 -7.20
C ASP A 385 10.57 4.10 -8.42
N ILE A 386 10.83 2.83 -8.14
CA ILE A 386 11.04 1.81 -9.17
C ILE A 386 9.86 1.72 -10.16
N SER A 387 8.63 1.92 -9.68
CA SER A 387 7.41 1.89 -10.50
C SER A 387 7.37 3.07 -11.47
N TYR A 388 7.89 4.23 -11.07
CA TYR A 388 7.99 5.41 -11.94
C TYR A 388 9.06 5.20 -13.00
N LYS A 389 10.26 4.77 -12.59
CA LYS A 389 11.36 4.39 -13.50
C LYS A 389 10.86 3.41 -14.57
N VAL A 390 10.18 2.34 -14.16
CA VAL A 390 9.68 1.34 -15.12
C VAL A 390 8.58 1.92 -16.03
N THR A 391 7.62 2.64 -15.46
CA THR A 391 6.47 3.16 -16.21
C THR A 391 6.87 4.26 -17.19
N ASN A 392 7.74 5.17 -16.81
CA ASN A 392 8.07 6.35 -17.62
C ASN A 392 9.37 6.19 -18.43
N ASP A 393 10.39 5.52 -17.88
CA ASP A 393 11.72 5.46 -18.51
C ASP A 393 11.93 4.17 -19.32
N VAL A 394 11.40 3.04 -18.84
CA VAL A 394 11.65 1.71 -19.46
C VAL A 394 10.55 1.32 -20.45
N MET A 395 9.29 1.64 -20.15
CA MET A 395 8.14 1.25 -20.98
C MET A 395 7.94 2.19 -22.17
N ASN A 396 7.98 1.64 -23.38
CA ASN A 396 7.60 2.38 -24.59
C ASN A 396 6.10 2.22 -24.89
N TRP A 397 5.30 3.15 -24.38
CA TRP A 397 3.84 3.16 -24.51
C TRP A 397 3.32 3.34 -25.94
N ARG A 398 4.11 3.95 -26.83
CA ARG A 398 3.74 4.09 -28.25
C ARG A 398 3.63 2.73 -28.94
N HIS A 399 4.43 1.74 -28.55
CA HIS A 399 4.32 0.36 -29.07
C HIS A 399 2.98 -0.29 -28.69
N TYR A 400 2.36 0.18 -27.61
CA TYR A 400 1.04 -0.28 -27.15
C TYR A 400 -0.10 0.65 -27.62
N ARG A 401 0.17 1.51 -28.62
CA ARG A 401 -0.79 2.45 -29.23
C ARG A 401 -1.31 3.52 -28.26
N VAL A 402 -0.59 3.78 -27.19
CA VAL A 402 -0.89 4.85 -26.25
C VAL A 402 -0.13 6.10 -26.70
N MET A 403 -0.88 7.18 -26.92
CA MET A 403 -0.34 8.49 -27.29
C MET A 403 -0.26 9.39 -26.05
N PRO A 404 0.56 10.46 -26.06
CA PRO A 404 0.71 11.33 -24.88
C PRO A 404 -0.58 11.98 -24.38
N ASP A 405 -1.56 12.20 -25.26
CA ASP A 405 -2.88 12.78 -25.00
C ASP A 405 -3.93 11.76 -24.51
N THR A 406 -3.52 10.49 -24.34
CA THR A 406 -4.41 9.40 -23.99
C THR A 406 -4.65 9.38 -22.48
N SER A 407 -5.90 9.54 -22.03
CA SER A 407 -6.30 9.36 -20.63
C SER A 407 -6.09 7.92 -20.15
N ILE A 408 -4.93 7.68 -19.52
CA ILE A 408 -4.51 6.37 -19.01
C ILE A 408 -4.02 6.48 -17.57
N ALA A 409 -4.44 5.51 -16.76
CA ALA A 409 -3.93 5.31 -15.41
C ALA A 409 -3.29 3.93 -15.27
N VAL A 410 -2.12 3.88 -14.64
CA VAL A 410 -1.35 2.67 -14.35
C VAL A 410 -1.29 2.46 -12.85
N PHE A 411 -1.54 1.25 -12.38
CA PHE A 411 -1.56 0.88 -10.98
C PHE A 411 -0.48 -0.16 -10.76
N VAL A 412 0.45 0.06 -9.82
CA VAL A 412 1.48 -0.90 -9.45
C VAL A 412 1.38 -1.14 -7.96
N HIS A 413 1.10 -2.38 -7.57
CA HIS A 413 1.05 -2.82 -6.18
C HIS A 413 2.09 -3.91 -5.93
N ILE A 414 2.89 -3.71 -4.89
CA ILE A 414 3.87 -4.70 -4.42
C ILE A 414 3.48 -5.12 -3.01
N CYS A 415 3.28 -6.41 -2.79
CA CYS A 415 3.08 -6.96 -1.45
C CYS A 415 4.21 -7.92 -1.05
N SER A 416 4.69 -7.78 0.19
CA SER A 416 5.79 -8.57 0.75
C SER A 416 5.75 -8.56 2.28
N THR A 417 6.40 -9.53 2.92
CA THR A 417 6.64 -9.50 4.37
C THR A 417 7.52 -8.33 4.79
N LYS A 418 8.37 -7.83 3.88
CA LYS A 418 9.20 -6.64 4.05
C LYS A 418 9.22 -5.93 2.72
N ILE A 419 8.89 -4.64 2.69
CA ILE A 419 9.02 -3.83 1.47
C ILE A 419 10.39 -3.13 1.53
N PRO A 420 11.16 -3.06 0.42
CA PRO A 420 12.46 -2.40 0.42
C PRO A 420 12.27 -0.88 0.29
N TYR A 421 11.70 -0.24 1.30
CA TYR A 421 11.62 1.23 1.34
C TYR A 421 13.02 1.83 1.48
N LYS A 422 13.27 2.97 0.82
CA LYS A 422 14.52 3.73 1.00
C LYS A 422 14.45 4.70 2.20
N THR A 423 13.26 5.19 2.54
CA THR A 423 13.01 6.10 3.68
C THR A 423 12.16 5.43 4.76
N VAL A 424 12.31 5.86 6.02
CA VAL A 424 11.48 5.41 7.15
C VAL A 424 10.01 5.82 6.96
N GLY A 425 9.78 6.93 6.26
CA GLY A 425 8.46 7.47 5.93
C GLY A 425 7.65 6.65 4.92
N LYS A 426 8.22 5.57 4.35
CA LYS A 426 7.58 4.67 3.37
C LYS A 426 7.09 5.39 2.11
N GLU A 427 7.87 6.29 1.55
CA GLU A 427 7.41 7.15 0.44
C GLU A 427 7.61 6.50 -0.94
N PHE A 428 8.65 5.68 -1.10
CA PHE A 428 8.96 4.99 -2.35
C PHE A 428 9.75 3.71 -2.15
N ILE A 429 9.69 2.85 -3.16
CA ILE A 429 10.32 1.53 -3.19
C ILE A 429 11.72 1.67 -3.81
N ALA A 430 12.73 1.14 -3.14
CA ALA A 430 14.12 1.18 -3.60
C ALA A 430 14.34 0.36 -4.87
N ASP A 431 15.33 0.78 -5.65
CA ASP A 431 15.73 0.10 -6.88
C ASP A 431 16.36 -1.27 -6.57
N ARG A 432 15.60 -2.34 -6.83
CA ARG A 432 16.01 -3.74 -6.64
C ARG A 432 15.81 -4.47 -7.97
N PRO A 433 16.86 -5.07 -8.57
CA PRO A 433 16.76 -5.68 -9.90
C PRO A 433 15.66 -6.73 -10.01
N GLU A 434 15.47 -7.55 -8.97
CA GLU A 434 14.44 -8.60 -8.94
C GLU A 434 13.03 -8.00 -8.97
N VAL A 435 12.81 -6.89 -8.26
CA VAL A 435 11.54 -6.17 -8.23
C VAL A 435 11.31 -5.45 -9.56
N GLU A 436 12.35 -4.79 -10.11
CA GLU A 436 12.29 -4.10 -11.40
C GLU A 436 11.84 -5.06 -12.51
N HIS A 437 12.47 -6.23 -12.59
CA HIS A 437 12.18 -7.24 -13.61
C HIS A 437 10.72 -7.71 -13.56
N GLU A 438 10.19 -7.96 -12.35
CA GLU A 438 8.81 -8.41 -12.18
C GLU A 438 7.78 -7.30 -12.48
N VAL A 439 8.08 -6.05 -12.14
CA VAL A 439 7.24 -4.89 -12.47
C VAL A 439 7.19 -4.68 -14.00
N ILE A 440 8.32 -4.76 -14.69
CA ILE A 440 8.38 -4.68 -16.17
C ILE A 440 7.50 -5.76 -16.80
N ASN A 441 7.65 -7.01 -16.37
CA ASN A 441 6.92 -8.14 -16.93
C ASN A 441 5.41 -8.03 -16.68
N ALA A 442 5.01 -7.57 -15.49
CA ALA A 442 3.62 -7.34 -15.15
C ALA A 442 2.98 -6.22 -15.99
N LEU A 443 3.71 -5.10 -16.18
CA LEU A 443 3.25 -3.97 -17.00
C LEU A 443 3.10 -4.34 -18.48
N ARG A 444 4.05 -5.10 -19.03
CA ARG A 444 3.96 -5.59 -20.42
C ARG A 444 2.70 -6.42 -20.64
N GLU A 445 2.29 -7.22 -19.67
CA GLU A 445 1.11 -8.07 -19.79
C GLU A 445 -0.18 -7.25 -19.87
N VAL A 446 -0.38 -6.28 -18.98
CA VAL A 446 -1.57 -5.41 -19.03
C VAL A 446 -1.54 -4.47 -20.25
N ALA A 447 -0.36 -4.01 -20.67
CA ALA A 447 -0.20 -3.15 -21.83
C ALA A 447 -0.57 -3.86 -23.15
N ARG A 448 -0.32 -5.18 -23.27
CA ARG A 448 -0.81 -5.99 -24.40
C ARG A 448 -2.33 -6.01 -24.47
N HIS A 449 -3.01 -6.20 -23.34
CA HIS A 449 -4.48 -6.17 -23.30
C HIS A 449 -5.03 -4.79 -23.67
N LEU A 450 -4.40 -3.72 -23.18
CA LEU A 450 -4.77 -2.36 -23.57
C LEU A 450 -4.59 -2.13 -25.08
N SER A 451 -3.46 -2.56 -25.65
CA SER A 451 -3.18 -2.39 -27.09
C SER A 451 -4.24 -3.09 -27.96
N LEU A 452 -4.71 -4.28 -27.55
CA LEU A 452 -5.81 -4.98 -28.23
C LEU A 452 -7.11 -4.18 -28.18
N PHE A 453 -7.45 -3.59 -27.03
CA PHE A 453 -8.63 -2.74 -26.88
C PHE A 453 -8.54 -1.47 -27.74
N LEU A 454 -7.43 -0.73 -27.65
CA LEU A 454 -7.20 0.49 -28.44
C LEU A 454 -7.19 0.19 -29.94
N SER A 455 -6.66 -0.96 -30.35
CA SER A 455 -6.72 -1.40 -31.75
C SER A 455 -8.14 -1.51 -32.26
N LYS A 456 -9.04 -2.13 -31.48
CA LYS A 456 -10.45 -2.25 -31.82
C LYS A 456 -11.13 -0.89 -31.85
N LYS A 457 -10.87 -0.04 -30.84
CA LYS A 457 -11.45 1.31 -30.75
C LYS A 457 -11.05 2.18 -31.96
N HIS A 458 -9.76 2.26 -32.28
CA HIS A 458 -9.29 3.01 -33.45
C HIS A 458 -9.77 2.44 -34.78
N HIS A 459 -9.98 1.12 -34.88
CA HIS A 459 -10.60 0.52 -36.05
C HIS A 459 -12.06 1.00 -36.21
N MET A 460 -12.85 0.92 -35.14
CA MET A 460 -14.24 1.40 -35.14
C MET A 460 -14.35 2.90 -35.46
N GLU A 461 -13.45 3.72 -34.91
CA GLU A 461 -13.40 5.15 -35.21
C GLU A 461 -13.08 5.43 -36.67
N ARG A 462 -12.14 4.69 -37.26
CA ARG A 462 -11.79 4.82 -38.69
C ARG A 462 -12.95 4.41 -39.59
N GLU A 463 -13.63 3.29 -39.29
CA GLU A 463 -14.78 2.85 -40.06
C GLU A 463 -15.97 3.83 -39.92
N LYS A 464 -16.20 4.38 -38.73
CA LYS A 464 -17.21 5.43 -38.53
C LYS A 464 -16.90 6.69 -39.36
N LYS A 465 -15.64 7.16 -39.35
CA LYS A 465 -15.19 8.30 -40.18
C LYS A 465 -15.35 8.00 -41.68
N ARG A 466 -14.98 6.80 -42.10
CA ARG A 466 -15.12 6.34 -43.50
C ARG A 466 -16.59 6.34 -43.95
N LEU A 467 -17.49 5.81 -43.13
CA LEU A 467 -18.93 5.82 -43.40
C LEU A 467 -19.51 7.24 -43.44
N ASP A 468 -19.08 8.13 -42.55
CA ASP A 468 -19.51 9.54 -42.57
C ASP A 468 -19.06 10.26 -43.84
N ILE A 469 -17.81 10.04 -44.28
CA ILE A 469 -17.29 10.54 -45.56
C ILE A 469 -18.13 10.00 -46.72
N PHE A 470 -18.36 8.69 -46.79
CA PHE A 470 -19.18 8.10 -47.85
C PHE A 470 -20.61 8.64 -47.87
N SER A 471 -21.24 8.81 -46.71
CA SER A 471 -22.57 9.42 -46.59
C SER A 471 -22.61 10.86 -47.14
N LYS A 472 -21.56 11.65 -46.90
CA LYS A 472 -21.46 13.04 -47.37
C LYS A 472 -21.14 13.17 -48.87
N TYR A 473 -20.25 12.34 -49.40
CA TYR A 473 -19.70 12.50 -50.75
C TYR A 473 -20.40 11.65 -51.82
N LEU A 474 -20.84 10.41 -51.51
CA LEU A 474 -21.49 9.55 -52.51
C LEU A 474 -22.73 10.19 -53.16
N PRO A 475 -23.65 10.85 -52.42
CA PRO A 475 -24.78 11.53 -53.04
C PRO A 475 -24.37 12.67 -53.98
N LYS A 476 -23.29 13.39 -53.63
CA LYS A 476 -22.76 14.49 -54.46
C LYS A 476 -22.15 13.95 -55.75
N ILE A 477 -21.34 12.89 -55.65
CA ILE A 477 -20.75 12.20 -56.81
C ILE A 477 -21.87 11.70 -57.72
N ALA A 478 -22.86 10.99 -57.19
CA ALA A 478 -23.98 10.48 -57.97
C ALA A 478 -24.73 11.61 -58.71
N ARG A 479 -24.97 12.75 -58.03
CA ARG A 479 -25.60 13.93 -58.65
C ARG A 479 -24.74 14.53 -59.77
N PHE A 480 -23.45 14.76 -59.53
CA PHE A 480 -22.56 15.38 -60.52
C PHE A 480 -22.30 14.47 -61.72
N SER A 481 -22.07 13.17 -61.51
CA SER A 481 -21.91 12.19 -62.59
C SER A 481 -23.17 12.06 -63.44
N THR A 482 -24.36 12.11 -62.83
CA THR A 482 -25.64 12.08 -63.57
C THR A 482 -25.80 13.31 -64.48
N LYS A 483 -25.46 14.49 -63.96
CA LYS A 483 -25.45 15.74 -64.73
C LYS A 483 -24.45 15.68 -65.89
N LEU A 484 -23.23 15.23 -65.64
CA LEU A 484 -22.17 15.12 -66.66
C LEU A 484 -22.56 14.15 -67.79
N ALA A 485 -23.14 13.01 -67.43
CA ALA A 485 -23.61 12.01 -68.38
C ALA A 485 -24.92 12.38 -69.09
N LYS A 486 -25.48 13.59 -68.85
CA LYS A 486 -26.77 14.06 -69.38
C LYS A 486 -27.95 13.10 -69.12
N LYS A 487 -27.90 12.31 -68.04
CA LYS A 487 -28.98 11.39 -67.64
C LYS A 487 -29.93 12.08 -66.66
N LYS A 488 -31.20 11.65 -66.62
CA LYS A 488 -32.23 12.22 -65.72
C LYS A 488 -32.30 11.53 -64.35
N LYS A 489 -31.96 10.23 -64.27
CA LYS A 489 -32.12 9.42 -63.06
C LYS A 489 -30.81 9.32 -62.28
N ILE A 490 -30.83 9.76 -61.02
CA ILE A 490 -29.70 9.64 -60.11
C ILE A 490 -29.59 8.18 -59.62
N PRO A 491 -28.39 7.58 -59.64
CA PRO A 491 -28.16 6.25 -59.07
C PRO A 491 -28.49 6.20 -57.57
N ASP A 492 -29.12 5.13 -57.11
CA ASP A 492 -29.42 4.93 -55.68
C ASP A 492 -28.16 4.53 -54.90
N VAL A 493 -27.57 5.51 -54.22
CA VAL A 493 -26.39 5.32 -53.36
C VAL A 493 -26.71 4.70 -52.00
N LYS A 494 -27.99 4.57 -51.61
CA LYS A 494 -28.37 4.00 -50.31
C LYS A 494 -27.97 2.53 -50.18
N LYS A 495 -27.99 1.78 -51.29
CA LYS A 495 -27.53 0.38 -51.31
C LYS A 495 -26.02 0.24 -51.02
N LEU A 496 -25.21 1.14 -51.58
CA LEU A 496 -23.75 1.18 -51.37
C LEU A 496 -23.38 1.62 -49.95
N ILE A 497 -24.12 2.58 -49.38
CA ILE A 497 -23.93 3.00 -47.99
C ILE A 497 -24.33 1.87 -47.03
N ARG A 498 -25.42 1.15 -47.32
CA ARG A 498 -25.83 -0.03 -46.53
C ARG A 498 -24.85 -1.19 -46.63
N SER A 499 -24.30 -1.47 -47.81
CA SER A 499 -23.28 -2.52 -47.95
C SER A 499 -22.02 -2.16 -47.19
N ALA A 500 -21.54 -0.92 -47.29
CA ALA A 500 -20.38 -0.45 -46.52
C ALA A 500 -20.63 -0.53 -45.00
N ALA A 501 -21.85 -0.23 -44.54
CA ALA A 501 -22.22 -0.30 -43.13
C ALA A 501 -22.37 -1.74 -42.59
N ARG A 502 -22.62 -2.73 -43.45
CA ARG A 502 -22.80 -4.14 -43.05
C ARG A 502 -21.46 -4.82 -42.75
N TYR A 503 -20.43 -4.54 -43.56
CA TYR A 503 -19.05 -4.96 -43.27
C TYR A 503 -18.53 -4.40 -41.93
N ALA A 504 -18.94 -3.19 -41.55
CA ALA A 504 -18.57 -2.58 -40.27
C ALA A 504 -19.28 -3.17 -39.03
N LYS A 505 -20.27 -4.08 -39.20
CA LYS A 505 -21.01 -4.72 -38.10
C LYS A 505 -20.72 -6.21 -37.93
N GLU A 506 -20.20 -6.87 -38.96
CA GLU A 506 -19.93 -8.32 -38.97
C GLU A 506 -18.47 -8.67 -38.57
N GLU A 507 -17.60 -7.66 -38.39
CA GLU A 507 -16.22 -7.74 -37.86
C GLU A 507 -16.08 -6.95 -36.54
#